data_AF-A0A2N0US44-F1
#
_entry.id   AF-A0A2N0US44-F1
#
_cell.length_a   1.000
_cell.length_b   1.000
_cell.length_c   1.000
_cell.angle_alpha   90.00
_cell.angle_beta   90.00
_cell.angle_gamma   90.00
#
_symmetry.space_group_name_H-M   'P 1'
#
loop_
_entity.id
_entity.type
_entity.pdbx_description
1 polymer ?
#
loop_
_entity_poly.entity_id
_entity_poly.type
_entity_poly.pdbx_seq_one_letter_code
_entity_poly.pdbx_strand_id
1 'polypeptide(L)'
;MDMNASYNKLVTKHLPKAQIVYDRFHMQSQFGRDVLGVIRLDEARRHKAKEKEILADISDDTDKETMKSLKQEAKAEKQEYSQLKKLRWSLLINSDKLSDSKPSNYNLFCKIITTLLFVMP
;
A
#
# COMPACT_ATOMS: atom_id res chain seq x y z
N MET A 1 -22.24 -9.93 -11.15
CA MET A 1 -21.61 -9.59 -12.44
C MET A 1 -20.19 -9.08 -12.19
N ASP A 2 -19.29 -9.28 -13.13
CA ASP A 2 -17.98 -8.60 -13.13
C ASP A 2 -18.16 -7.11 -13.53
N MET A 3 -17.18 -6.26 -13.25
CA MET A 3 -17.18 -4.82 -13.50
C MET A 3 -16.80 -4.43 -14.93
N ASN A 4 -16.94 -5.33 -15.90
CA ASN A 4 -16.67 -5.01 -17.29
C ASN A 4 -17.73 -4.05 -17.85
N ALA A 5 -17.27 -2.88 -18.31
CA ALA A 5 -18.10 -1.78 -18.78
C ALA A 5 -19.02 -2.14 -19.96
N SER A 6 -18.63 -3.11 -20.79
CA SER A 6 -19.43 -3.56 -21.94
C SER A 6 -20.73 -4.23 -21.50
N TYR A 7 -20.69 -5.05 -20.44
CA TYR A 7 -21.89 -5.72 -19.94
C TYR A 7 -22.88 -4.74 -19.33
N ASN A 8 -22.40 -3.73 -18.61
CA ASN A 8 -23.27 -2.71 -18.04
C ASN A 8 -24.08 -2.00 -19.13
N LYS A 9 -23.44 -1.61 -20.24
CA LYS A 9 -24.12 -0.96 -21.36
C LYS A 9 -25.18 -1.87 -21.99
N LEU A 10 -24.90 -3.16 -22.15
CA LEU A 10 -25.83 -4.13 -22.72
C LEU A 10 -27.03 -4.37 -21.80
N VAL A 11 -26.79 -4.55 -20.49
CA VAL A 11 -27.86 -4.75 -19.51
C VAL A 11 -28.74 -3.51 -19.41
N THR A 12 -28.17 -2.31 -19.34
CA THR A 12 -28.96 -1.07 -19.33
C THR A 12 -29.79 -0.89 -20.61
N LYS A 13 -29.26 -1.28 -21.77
CA LYS A 13 -29.96 -1.16 -23.06
C LYS A 13 -31.09 -2.19 -23.24
N HIS A 14 -30.83 -3.45 -22.93
CA HIS A 14 -31.74 -4.56 -23.23
C HIS A 14 -32.62 -4.97 -22.05
N LEU A 15 -32.20 -4.66 -20.83
CA LEU A 15 -32.87 -5.03 -19.58
C LEU A 15 -32.94 -3.81 -18.64
N PRO A 16 -33.61 -2.72 -19.02
CA PRO A 16 -33.57 -1.45 -18.28
C PRO A 16 -34.17 -1.55 -16.86
N LYS A 17 -35.00 -2.57 -16.59
CA LYS A 17 -35.57 -2.84 -15.26
C LYS A 17 -34.72 -3.77 -14.40
N ALA A 18 -33.67 -4.37 -14.95
CA ALA A 18 -32.81 -5.29 -14.21
C ALA A 18 -31.81 -4.52 -13.33
N GLN A 19 -31.66 -4.95 -12.09
CA GLN A 19 -30.68 -4.38 -11.17
C GLN A 19 -29.31 -5.04 -11.40
N ILE A 20 -28.28 -4.22 -11.63
CA ILE A 20 -26.90 -4.70 -11.76
C ILE A 20 -26.33 -4.91 -10.36
N VAL A 21 -25.98 -6.15 -10.03
CA VAL A 21 -25.29 -6.51 -8.78
C VAL A 21 -23.90 -7.03 -9.12
N TYR A 22 -22.87 -6.38 -8.57
CA TYR A 22 -21.50 -6.84 -8.73
C TYR A 22 -21.16 -7.93 -7.74
N ASP A 23 -20.33 -8.87 -8.18
CA ASP A 23 -19.81 -9.89 -7.30
C ASP A 23 -18.75 -9.30 -6.35
N ARG A 24 -18.80 -9.74 -5.08
CA ARG A 24 -17.93 -9.23 -4.01
C ARG A 24 -16.44 -9.40 -4.34
N PHE A 25 -16.06 -10.52 -4.94
CA PHE A 25 -14.65 -10.83 -5.22
C PHE A 25 -14.03 -9.80 -6.17
N HIS A 26 -14.79 -9.38 -7.19
CA HIS A 26 -14.33 -8.40 -8.17
C HIS A 26 -14.20 -7.02 -7.54
N MET A 27 -15.18 -6.60 -6.72
CA MET A 27 -15.14 -5.35 -5.97
C MET A 27 -13.90 -5.27 -5.06
N GLN A 28 -13.68 -6.32 -4.24
CA GLN A 28 -12.55 -6.38 -3.32
C GLN A 28 -11.21 -6.42 -4.07
N SER A 29 -11.11 -7.19 -5.15
CA SER A 29 -9.90 -7.30 -5.96
C SER A 29 -9.54 -5.98 -6.64
N GLN A 30 -10.53 -5.25 -7.17
CA GLN A 30 -10.30 -3.96 -7.80
C GLN A 30 -9.88 -2.91 -6.77
N PHE A 31 -10.62 -2.79 -5.66
CA PHE A 31 -10.27 -1.86 -4.59
C PHE A 31 -8.85 -2.12 -4.04
N GLY A 32 -8.53 -3.40 -3.84
CA GLY A 32 -7.21 -3.82 -3.41
C GLY A 32 -6.08 -3.44 -4.36
N ARG A 33 -6.32 -3.43 -5.68
CA ARG A 33 -5.33 -3.03 -6.68
C ARG A 33 -5.25 -1.51 -6.83
N ASP A 34 -6.38 -0.86 -7.05
CA ASP A 34 -6.45 0.53 -7.50
C ASP A 34 -6.31 1.52 -6.35
N VAL A 35 -6.75 1.15 -5.15
CA VAL A 35 -6.70 2.03 -3.98
C VAL A 35 -5.54 1.61 -3.08
N LEU A 36 -5.66 0.45 -2.43
CA LEU A 36 -4.66 0.00 -1.45
C LEU A 36 -3.30 -0.26 -2.10
N GLY A 37 -3.29 -0.78 -3.33
CA GLY A 37 -2.08 -1.05 -4.09
C GLY A 37 -1.30 0.22 -4.44
N VAL A 38 -2.01 1.31 -4.78
CA VAL A 38 -1.42 2.62 -5.10
C VAL A 38 -0.86 3.28 -3.85
N ILE A 39 -1.65 3.36 -2.77
CA ILE A 39 -1.21 3.97 -1.51
C ILE A 39 0.00 3.24 -0.93
N ARG A 40 0.00 1.90 -0.95
CA ARG A 40 1.15 1.09 -0.51
C ARG A 40 2.42 1.41 -1.31
N LEU A 41 2.30 1.64 -2.62
CA LEU A 41 3.45 1.99 -3.46
C LEU A 41 3.88 3.44 -3.23
N ASP A 42 2.95 4.36 -2.99
CA ASP A 42 3.26 5.75 -2.65
C ASP A 42 4.05 5.82 -1.34
N GLU A 43 3.55 5.17 -0.29
CA GLU A 43 4.23 5.11 1.02
C GLU A 43 5.62 4.48 0.87
N ALA A 44 5.74 3.41 0.10
CA ALA A 44 7.05 2.81 -0.20
C ALA A 44 8.00 3.81 -0.90
N ARG A 45 7.51 4.60 -1.87
CA ARG A 45 8.33 5.62 -2.53
C ARG A 45 8.79 6.70 -1.56
N ARG A 46 7.97 7.10 -0.58
CA ARG A 46 8.36 8.07 0.47
C ARG A 46 9.53 7.55 1.29
N HIS A 47 9.47 6.31 1.76
CA HIS A 47 10.59 5.68 2.48
C HIS A 47 11.88 5.61 1.63
N LYS A 48 11.74 5.30 0.34
CA LYS A 48 12.89 5.30 -0.59
C LYS A 48 13.47 6.70 -0.82
N ALA A 49 12.63 7.74 -0.84
CA ALA A 49 13.08 9.13 -0.97
C ALA A 49 13.84 9.57 0.29
N LYS A 50 13.29 9.28 1.48
CA LYS A 50 13.96 9.53 2.77
C LYS A 50 15.31 8.84 2.89
N GLU A 51 15.41 7.56 2.51
CA GLU A 51 16.69 6.84 2.45
C GLU A 51 17.72 7.62 1.62
N LYS A 52 17.30 8.12 0.45
CA LYS A 52 18.19 8.86 -0.46
C LYS A 52 18.61 10.22 0.11
N GLU A 53 17.70 10.92 0.77
CA GLU A 53 17.98 12.19 1.45
C GLU A 53 19.00 11.98 2.59
N ILE A 54 18.76 11.01 3.47
CA ILE A 54 19.68 10.67 4.57
C ILE A 54 21.07 10.32 4.05
N LEU A 55 21.16 9.58 2.94
CA LEU A 55 22.44 9.24 2.33
C LEU A 55 23.15 10.43 1.68
N ALA A 56 22.39 11.42 1.19
CA ALA A 56 22.96 12.64 0.63
C ALA A 56 23.50 13.58 1.71
N ASP A 57 22.91 13.56 2.91
CA ASP A 57 23.34 14.35 4.06
C ASP A 57 24.66 13.84 4.70
N ILE A 58 25.11 12.63 4.33
CA ILE A 58 26.40 12.09 4.76
C ILE A 58 27.51 12.77 3.94
N SER A 59 28.12 13.81 4.51
CA SER A 59 29.33 14.45 3.98
C SER A 59 30.61 13.82 4.55
N ASP A 60 31.77 14.11 3.94
CA ASP A 60 33.07 13.60 4.42
C ASP A 60 33.51 14.24 5.75
N ASP A 61 32.99 15.44 6.07
CA ASP A 61 33.28 16.18 7.30
C ASP A 61 32.38 15.79 8.49
N THR A 62 31.47 14.83 8.31
CA THR A 62 30.50 14.44 9.32
C THR A 62 31.13 13.57 10.42
N ASP A 63 30.86 13.89 11.69
CA ASP A 63 31.38 13.15 12.84
C ASP A 63 31.05 11.64 12.76
N LYS A 64 31.97 10.79 13.20
CA LYS A 64 31.87 9.33 13.07
C LYS A 64 30.62 8.74 13.74
N GLU A 65 30.19 9.30 14.86
CA GLU A 65 28.98 8.87 15.56
C GLU A 65 27.73 9.27 14.80
N THR A 66 27.67 10.52 14.30
CA THR A 66 26.55 11.00 13.48
C THR A 66 26.44 10.23 12.16
N MET A 67 27.55 9.90 11.51
CA MET A 67 27.58 9.07 10.31
C MET A 67 27.02 7.66 10.56
N LYS A 68 27.34 7.06 11.71
CA LYS A 68 26.83 5.74 12.09
C LYS A 68 25.32 5.78 12.30
N SER A 69 24.82 6.82 12.96
CA SER A 69 23.38 7.04 13.19
C SER A 69 22.61 7.17 11.87
N LEU A 70 23.05 8.07 10.97
CA LEU A 70 22.41 8.29 9.66
C LEU A 70 22.40 7.00 8.81
N LYS A 71 23.48 6.23 8.82
CA LYS A 71 23.53 4.92 8.13
C LYS A 71 22.53 3.91 8.70
N GLN A 72 22.31 3.93 10.02
CA GLN A 72 21.30 3.07 10.65
C GLN A 72 19.89 3.50 10.27
N GLU A 73 19.63 4.81 10.22
CA GLU A 73 18.34 5.36 9.82
C GLU A 73 18.02 5.05 8.35
N ALA A 74 18.96 5.28 7.43
CA ALA A 74 18.82 4.91 6.02
C ALA A 74 18.54 3.40 5.85
N LYS A 75 19.18 2.55 6.67
CA LYS A 75 18.93 1.10 6.67
C LYS A 75 17.52 0.77 7.15
N ALA A 76 17.00 1.47 8.16
CA ALA A 76 15.63 1.29 8.64
C ALA A 76 14.61 1.69 7.57
N GLU A 77 14.79 2.85 6.93
CA GLU A 77 13.96 3.33 5.82
C GLU A 77 13.93 2.34 4.63
N LYS A 78 15.09 1.79 4.27
CA LYS A 78 15.19 0.73 3.25
C LYS A 78 14.45 -0.55 3.63
N GLN A 79 14.50 -0.92 4.90
CA GLN A 79 13.79 -2.09 5.43
C GLN A 79 12.27 -1.89 5.35
N GLU A 80 11.77 -0.72 5.76
CA GLU A 80 10.36 -0.33 5.66
C GLU A 80 9.86 -0.37 4.22
N TYR A 81 10.60 0.23 3.28
CA TYR A 81 10.33 0.14 1.83
C TYR A 81 10.17 -1.32 1.37
N SER A 82 11.09 -2.19 1.79
CA SER A 82 11.10 -3.59 1.41
C SER A 82 9.92 -4.36 2.00
N GLN A 83 9.54 -4.06 3.24
CA GLN A 83 8.39 -4.66 3.90
C GLN A 83 7.08 -4.21 3.23
N LEU A 84 6.90 -2.92 2.96
CA LEU A 84 5.73 -2.37 2.26
C LEU A 84 5.54 -2.99 0.87
N LYS A 85 6.63 -3.32 0.17
CA LYS A 85 6.54 -4.04 -1.11
C LYS A 85 6.00 -5.47 -0.98
N LYS A 86 6.30 -6.16 0.12
CA LYS A 86 5.89 -7.56 0.36
C LYS A 86 4.45 -7.69 0.86
N LEU A 87 3.86 -6.63 1.41
CA LEU A 87 2.52 -6.65 2.01
C LEU A 87 1.35 -6.87 1.05
N ARG A 88 1.55 -6.86 -0.28
CA ARG A 88 0.45 -6.86 -1.25
C ARG A 88 -0.62 -7.92 -0.94
N TRP A 89 -0.19 -9.14 -0.60
CA TRP A 89 -1.09 -10.24 -0.27
C TRP A 89 -1.68 -10.11 1.12
N SER A 90 -0.92 -9.62 2.10
CA SER A 90 -1.37 -9.37 3.47
C SER A 90 -2.57 -8.43 3.53
N LEU A 91 -2.64 -7.44 2.63
CA LEU A 91 -3.75 -6.48 2.56
C LEU A 91 -5.08 -7.11 2.08
N LEU A 92 -5.02 -8.26 1.42
CA LEU A 92 -6.15 -8.88 0.73
C LEU A 92 -6.66 -10.16 1.43
N ILE A 93 -6.01 -10.56 2.51
CA ILE A 93 -6.34 -11.76 3.28
C ILE A 93 -7.30 -11.39 4.42
N ASN A 94 -8.27 -12.26 4.68
CA ASN A 94 -9.20 -12.10 5.79
C ASN A 94 -8.47 -12.15 7.16
N SER A 95 -9.03 -11.46 8.16
CA SER A 95 -8.42 -11.34 9.48
C SER A 95 -8.22 -12.66 10.21
N ASP A 96 -9.09 -13.64 9.98
CA ASP A 96 -9.02 -15.01 10.51
C ASP A 96 -7.80 -15.80 9.99
N LYS A 97 -7.25 -15.42 8.83
CA LYS A 97 -6.08 -16.05 8.22
C LYS A 97 -4.78 -15.27 8.45
N LEU A 98 -4.84 -14.16 9.18
CA LEU A 98 -3.66 -13.41 9.60
C LEU A 98 -3.11 -14.06 10.87
N SER A 99 -1.94 -14.69 10.78
CA SER A 99 -1.25 -15.23 11.97
C SER A 99 -0.79 -14.08 12.88
N ASP A 100 -1.09 -14.17 14.19
CA ASP A 100 -0.68 -13.20 15.23
C ASP A 100 0.85 -12.97 15.30
N SER A 101 1.65 -13.85 14.68
CA SER A 101 3.11 -13.82 14.70
C SER A 101 3.76 -12.69 13.88
N LYS A 102 2.98 -11.82 13.22
CA LYS A 102 3.52 -10.69 12.41
C LYS A 102 2.93 -9.34 12.82
N PRO A 103 3.17 -8.85 14.05
CA PRO A 103 2.72 -7.53 14.50
C PRO A 103 3.25 -6.40 13.60
N SER A 104 4.38 -6.60 12.91
CA SER A 104 4.91 -5.65 11.93
C SER A 104 3.95 -5.39 10.77
N ASN A 105 3.18 -6.39 10.33
CA ASN A 105 2.25 -6.23 9.21
C ASN A 105 1.04 -5.39 9.59
N TYR A 106 0.60 -5.44 10.85
CA TYR A 106 -0.52 -4.65 11.33
C TYR A 106 -0.16 -3.17 11.38
N ASN A 107 1.01 -2.82 11.94
CA ASN A 107 1.50 -1.44 11.94
C ASN A 107 1.66 -0.88 10.53
N LEU A 108 2.18 -1.71 9.61
CA LEU A 108 2.33 -1.33 8.20
C LEU A 108 0.98 -1.18 7.48
N PHE A 109 -0.01 -2.01 7.83
CA PHE A 109 -1.39 -1.86 7.36
C PHE A 109 -2.00 -0.55 7.88
N CYS A 110 -1.83 -0.25 9.17
CA CYS A 110 -2.26 1.01 9.76
C CYS A 110 -1.64 2.20 9.03
N LYS A 111 -0.33 2.18 8.73
CA LYS A 111 0.32 3.25 7.93
C LYS A 111 -0.39 3.46 6.58
N ILE A 112 -0.70 2.38 5.86
CA ILE A 112 -1.39 2.45 4.56
C ILE A 112 -2.80 3.04 4.71
N ILE A 113 -3.57 2.60 5.72
CA ILE A 113 -4.91 3.13 5.97
C ILE A 113 -4.88 4.59 6.42
N THR A 114 -3.93 4.96 7.29
CA THR A 114 -3.73 6.35 7.71
C THR A 114 -3.39 7.23 6.50
N THR A 115 -2.46 6.83 5.63
CA THR A 115 -2.16 7.59 4.41
C THR A 115 -3.39 7.70 3.50
N LEU A 116 -4.21 6.64 3.37
CA LEU A 116 -5.46 6.72 2.62
C LEU A 116 -6.42 7.77 3.21
N LEU A 117 -6.58 7.81 4.54
CA LEU A 117 -7.44 8.79 5.22
C LEU A 117 -6.97 10.23 5.04
N PHE A 118 -5.66 10.48 4.92
CA PHE A 118 -5.13 11.82 4.66
C PHE A 118 -5.17 12.24 3.18
N VAL A 119 -5.34 11.29 2.25
CA VAL A 119 -5.39 11.54 0.81
C VAL A 119 -6.83 11.69 0.30
N MET A 120 -7.82 11.17 1.03
CA MET A 120 -9.23 11.37 0.71
C MET A 120 -9.77 12.62 1.43
N PRO A 121 -10.31 13.62 0.69
CA PRO A 121 -10.89 14.83 1.27
C PRO A 121 -12.19 14.59 2.04
#